data_AF-A0A382ZEI1-F1
#
_entry.id   AF-A0A382ZEI1-F1
#
_cell.length_a   1.000
_cell.length_b   1.000
_cell.length_c   1.000
_cell.angle_alpha   90.00
_cell.angle_beta   90.00
_cell.angle_gamma   90.00
#
_symmetry.space_group_name_H-M   'P 1'
#
loop_
_entity.id
_entity.type
_entity.pdbx_description
1 polymer ?
#
loop_
_entity_poly.entity_id
_entity_poly.type
_entity_poly.pdbx_seq_one_letter_code
_entity_poly.pdbx_strand_id
1 'polypeptide(L)' 'MNLFKSVEITNSGKSINLKRTDGSSIRYHATWLRDNALDPKTRDS' A
#
# COMPACT_ATOMS: atom_id res chain seq x y z
N MET A 1 -14.96 5.03 11.40
CA MET A 1 -14.22 3.77 11.60
C MET A 1 -13.00 3.79 10.71
N ASN A 2 -11.80 3.70 11.27
CA ASN A 2 -10.58 3.53 10.47
C ASN A 2 -10.51 2.08 9.99
N LEU A 3 -10.34 1.87 8.69
CA LEU A 3 -10.23 0.53 8.09
C LEU A 3 -8.84 -0.09 8.27
N PHE A 4 -7.85 0.78 8.51
CA PHE A 4 -6.43 0.44 8.57
C PHE A 4 -5.88 0.71 9.97
N LYS A 5 -5.04 -0.20 10.45
CA LYS A 5 -4.42 -0.15 11.78
C LYS A 5 -2.95 0.28 11.72
N SER A 6 -2.19 -0.30 10.80
CA SER A 6 -0.76 0.01 10.62
C SER A 6 -0.27 -0.42 9.25
N VAL A 7 0.88 0.11 8.84
CA VAL A 7 1.62 -0.32 7.66
C VAL A 7 3.05 -0.68 8.07
N GLU A 8 3.59 -1.72 7.45
CA GLU A 8 4.95 -2.20 7.68
C GLU A 8 5.67 -2.34 6.33
N ILE A 9 6.90 -1.84 6.26
CA ILE A 9 7.78 -2.04 5.10
C ILE A 9 8.43 -3.42 5.24
N THR A 10 8.35 -4.22 4.18
CA THR A 10 8.82 -5.60 4.15
C THR A 10 9.72 -5.83 2.94
N ASN A 11 10.43 -6.96 2.93
CA ASN A 11 11.26 -7.37 1.80
C ASN A 11 12.24 -6.27 1.35
N SER A 12 12.90 -5.63 2.32
CA SER A 12 13.87 -4.54 2.09
C SER A 12 13.31 -3.41 1.22
N GLY A 13 12.04 -3.03 1.42
CA GLY A 13 11.39 -1.95 0.67
C GLY A 13 10.65 -2.37 -0.59
N LYS A 14 10.70 -3.66 -0.97
CA LYS A 14 10.02 -4.15 -2.19
C LYS A 14 8.52 -4.34 -2.02
N SER A 15 8.01 -4.35 -0.79
CA SER A 15 6.57 -4.46 -0.50
C SER A 15 6.19 -3.82 0.83
N ILE A 16 4.91 -3.48 0.96
CA ILE A 16 4.30 -3.17 2.26
C ILE A 16 3.33 -4.27 2.66
N ASN A 17 3.13 -4.42 3.98
CA ASN A 17 2.03 -5.17 4.55
C ASN A 17 1.08 -4.20 5.29
N LEU A 18 -0.16 -4.09 4.83
CA LEU A 18 -1.19 -3.24 5.38
C LEU A 18 -2.08 -4.05 6.33
N LYS A 19 -1.99 -3.77 7.64
CA LYS A 19 -2.81 -4.43 8.66
C LYS A 19 -4.13 -3.69 8.81
N ARG A 20 -5.23 -4.42 8.71
CA ARG A 20 -6.60 -3.89 8.84
C ARG A 20 -7.11 -4.07 10.26
N THR A 21 -8.13 -3.30 10.62
CA THR A 21 -8.72 -3.37 11.97
C THR A 21 -9.50 -4.66 12.23
N ASP A 22 -9.91 -5.36 11.17
CA ASP A 22 -10.54 -6.69 11.22
C ASP A 22 -9.53 -7.85 11.43
N GLY A 23 -8.24 -7.53 11.57
CA GLY A 23 -7.16 -8.51 11.73
C GLY A 23 -6.60 -9.08 10.43
N SER A 24 -7.27 -8.84 9.29
CA SER A 24 -6.74 -9.23 7.98
C SER A 24 -5.57 -8.35 7.56
N SER A 25 -4.80 -8.81 6.57
CA SER A 25 -3.63 -8.10 6.04
C SER A 25 -3.58 -8.19 4.52
N ILE A 26 -3.15 -7.10 3.89
CA ILE A 26 -3.02 -7.01 2.43
C ILE A 26 -1.57 -6.63 2.09
N ARG A 27 -0.96 -7.36 1.15
CA ARG A 27 0.37 -7.05 0.64
C ARG A 27 0.29 -6.27 -0.66
N TYR A 28 1.08 -5.22 -0.78
CA TYR A 28 1.29 -4.51 -2.05
C TYR A 28 2.77 -4.49 -2.40
N HIS A 29 3.11 -4.78 -3.65
CA HIS A 29 4.45 -4.55 -4.19
C HIS A 29 4.70 -3.05 -4.38
N ALA A 30 5.92 -2.61 -4.09
CA ALA A 30 6.30 -1.20 -4.21
C ALA A 30 6.20 -0.70 -5.65
N THR A 31 6.59 -1.53 -6.63
CA THR A 31 6.47 -1.22 -8.06
C THR A 31 5.00 -1.02 -8.45
N TRP A 32 4.11 -1.92 -8.03
CA TRP A 32 2.68 -1.79 -8.32
C TRP A 32 2.08 -0.50 -7.75
N LEU A 33 2.43 -0.14 -6.49
CA LEU A 33 1.98 1.11 -5.88
C LEU A 33 2.49 2.33 -6.63
N ARG A 34 3.75 2.30 -7.08
CA ARG A 34 4.34 3.40 -7.86
C ARG A 34 3.65 3.56 -9.21
N ASP A 35 3.41 2.46 -9.91
CA ASP A 35 2.84 2.45 -11.27
C ASP A 35 1.35 2.83 -11.26
N ASN A 36 0.65 2.60 -10.14
CA ASN A 36 -0.78 2.88 -9.98
C ASN A 36 -1.06 4.09 -9.06
N ALA A 37 -0.06 4.92 -8.79
CA ALA A 37 -0.25 6.11 -7.98
C ALA A 37 -1.31 7.03 -8.61
N LEU A 38 -2.14 7.64 -7.76
CA LEU A 38 -3.25 8.51 -8.17
C LEU A 38 -2.86 9.98 -8.25
N ASP A 39 -1.57 10.29 -8.21
CA ASP A 39 -1.10 11.66 -8.35
C ASP A 39 -1.13 12.09 -9.83
N PRO A 40 -1.31 13.40 -10.14
CA PRO A 40 -1.43 13.88 -11.51
C PRO A 40 -0.23 13.54 -12.42
N LYS A 41 0.97 13.30 -11.86
CA LYS A 41 2.15 12.93 -12.66
C LYS A 41 2.12 11.46 -13.08
N THR A 42 1.27 10.65 -12.46
CA THR A 42 1.11 9.22 -12.74
C THR A 42 -0.20 8.91 -13.44
N ARG A 43 -1.27 9.66 -13.15
CA ARG A 43 -2.55 9.58 -13.87
C ARG A 43 -2.90 10.96 -14.42
N ASP A 44 -2.76 11.12 -15.74
CA ASP A 44 -3.34 12.25 -16.46
C ASP A 44 -4.87 12.23 -16.27
N SER A 45 -5.42 13.40 -15.94
CA SER A 45 -6.84 13.66 -15.74
C SER A 45 -7.63 13.67 -17.03
#